data_AF-A0ABD2YFW8-F1
#
_entry.id   AF-A0ABD2YFW8-F1
#
_cell.length_a   1.000
_cell.length_b   1.000
_cell.length_c   1.000
_cell.angle_alpha   90.00
_cell.angle_beta   90.00
_cell.angle_gamma   90.00
#
_symmetry.space_group_name_H-M   'P 1'
#
loop_
_entity.id
_entity.type
_entity.pdbx_description
1 polymer ?
#
loop_
_entity_poly.entity_id
_entity_poly.type
_entity_poly.pdbx_seq_one_letter_code
_entity_poly.pdbx_strand_id
1 'polypeptide(L)'
;MQQIKQLASKGTSDHQNNQFNNSINVVLTSSDVAVEGFCSSRCGTHELNYIWIGNSETQCPGQCAWPFHQPVYGPQGPPLVAPNNDVGLDGMVMNLATLLAGTVTNPFGNGYYQGPASAPLEAASACTGIYGKGAYPGFAGNLMLDTASGASYNSNGVDGRKYLLPALFDPISNSCSTLV
;
A
#
# COMPACT_ATOMS: atom_id res chain seq x y z
N MET A 1 5.15 -8.60 -16.55
CA MET A 1 5.85 -8.64 -15.23
C MET A 1 7.38 -8.85 -15.30
N GLN A 2 7.95 -9.50 -16.33
CA GLN A 2 9.41 -9.77 -16.40
C GLN A 2 10.31 -8.53 -16.29
N GLN A 3 9.93 -7.41 -16.92
CA GLN A 3 10.70 -6.16 -16.86
C GLN A 3 10.85 -5.61 -15.44
N ILE A 4 9.78 -5.69 -14.62
CA ILE A 4 9.82 -5.27 -13.21
C ILE A 4 10.83 -6.12 -12.42
N LYS A 5 10.83 -7.45 -12.63
CA LYS A 5 11.80 -8.34 -11.99
C LYS A 5 13.25 -8.00 -12.37
N GLN A 6 13.48 -7.70 -13.65
CA GLN A 6 14.81 -7.28 -14.14
C GLN A 6 15.25 -5.93 -13.55
N LEU A 7 14.33 -4.99 -13.33
CA LEU A 7 14.64 -3.72 -12.66
C LEU A 7 14.96 -3.96 -11.19
N ALA A 8 14.15 -4.76 -10.49
CA ALA A 8 14.37 -5.11 -9.09
C ALA A 8 15.73 -5.78 -8.86
N SER A 9 16.16 -6.68 -9.74
CA SER A 9 17.45 -7.38 -9.62
C SER A 9 18.68 -6.46 -9.76
N LYS A 10 18.52 -5.23 -10.26
CA LYS A 10 19.63 -4.27 -10.34
C LYS A 10 20.01 -3.70 -8.97
N GLY A 11 19.06 -3.59 -8.04
CA GLY A 11 19.34 -3.04 -6.70
C GLY A 11 20.06 -4.02 -5.77
N THR A 12 20.06 -5.32 -6.07
CA THR A 12 20.85 -6.35 -5.36
C THR A 12 22.29 -6.49 -5.88
N SER A 13 22.70 -5.71 -6.87
CA SER A 13 24.01 -5.84 -7.52
C SER A 13 25.08 -5.06 -6.75
N ASP A 14 25.51 -5.59 -5.60
CA ASP A 14 26.80 -5.19 -5.03
C ASP A 14 27.89 -5.87 -5.87
N HIS A 15 28.48 -5.10 -6.79
CA HIS A 15 29.34 -5.55 -7.90
C HIS A 15 30.65 -6.25 -7.50
N GLN A 16 30.89 -6.55 -6.20
CA GLN A 16 32.19 -7.01 -5.74
C GLN A 16 32.21 -8.31 -4.93
N ASN A 17 31.11 -8.78 -4.28
CA ASN A 17 31.24 -9.86 -3.28
C ASN A 17 30.17 -10.96 -3.24
N ASN A 18 29.26 -11.09 -4.22
CA ASN A 18 28.29 -12.19 -4.30
C ASN A 18 27.56 -12.48 -2.96
N GLN A 19 27.23 -11.43 -2.20
CA GLN A 19 26.42 -11.50 -1.00
C GLN A 19 25.00 -11.03 -1.34
N PHE A 20 24.00 -11.84 -0.98
CA PHE A 20 22.63 -11.37 -0.93
C PHE A 20 22.50 -10.43 0.26
N ASN A 21 22.65 -9.13 0.02
CA ASN A 21 22.33 -8.12 1.02
C ASN A 21 20.86 -8.30 1.40
N ASN A 22 20.57 -8.44 2.70
CA ASN A 22 19.22 -8.49 3.30
C ASN A 22 18.43 -7.22 2.96
N SER A 23 17.98 -7.11 1.71
CA SER A 23 17.49 -5.88 1.09
C SER A 23 16.21 -6.17 0.33
N ILE A 24 15.29 -5.22 0.40
CA ILE A 24 14.03 -5.23 -0.34
C ILE A 24 14.13 -4.13 -1.39
N ASN A 25 14.08 -4.52 -2.67
CA ASN A 25 14.14 -3.57 -3.77
C ASN A 25 12.75 -3.02 -4.05
N VAL A 26 12.58 -1.72 -4.04
CA VAL A 26 11.29 -1.09 -4.33
C VAL A 26 11.34 -0.49 -5.74
N VAL A 27 10.50 -1.01 -6.64
CA VAL A 27 10.31 -0.50 -7.99
C VAL A 27 9.02 0.30 -8.03
N LEU A 28 9.14 1.60 -8.33
CA LEU A 28 8.01 2.51 -8.44
C LEU A 28 7.84 2.89 -9.91
N THR A 29 6.63 2.76 -10.45
CA THR A 29 6.34 3.18 -11.83
C THR A 29 5.54 4.48 -11.85
N SER A 30 5.93 5.38 -12.77
CA SER A 30 5.23 6.64 -13.05
C SER A 30 3.79 6.40 -13.54
N SER A 31 2.96 7.43 -13.53
CA SER A 31 1.54 7.36 -13.90
C SER A 31 1.31 7.04 -15.38
N ASP A 32 2.28 7.36 -16.24
CA ASP A 32 2.27 7.07 -17.67
C ASP A 32 2.85 5.69 -18.04
N VAL A 33 3.26 4.88 -17.06
CA VAL A 33 3.80 3.54 -17.29
C VAL A 33 2.70 2.49 -17.12
N ALA A 34 2.36 1.82 -18.22
CA ALA A 34 1.44 0.69 -18.20
C ALA A 34 2.18 -0.60 -17.76
N VAL A 35 1.62 -1.30 -16.78
CA VAL A 35 2.11 -2.61 -16.33
C VAL A 35 0.96 -3.61 -16.35
N GLU A 36 1.22 -4.79 -16.90
CA GLU A 36 0.24 -5.87 -16.99
C GLU A 36 -0.37 -6.25 -15.62
N GLY A 37 -1.70 -6.18 -15.55
CA GLY A 37 -2.48 -6.46 -14.35
C GLY A 37 -2.57 -5.31 -13.34
N PHE A 38 -1.85 -4.21 -13.55
CA PHE A 38 -2.09 -2.97 -12.80
C PHE A 38 -3.53 -2.49 -13.04
N CYS A 39 -4.20 -1.98 -12.02
CA CYS A 39 -5.56 -1.45 -12.12
C CYS A 39 -6.65 -2.44 -12.56
N SER A 40 -6.34 -3.74 -12.59
CA SER A 40 -7.34 -4.79 -12.85
C SER A 40 -7.50 -5.69 -11.62
N SER A 41 -6.38 -6.15 -11.07
CA SER A 41 -6.38 -7.06 -9.92
C SER A 41 -5.51 -6.57 -8.76
N ARG A 42 -4.62 -5.60 -8.98
CA ARG A 42 -3.61 -5.18 -8.00
C ARG A 42 -3.11 -3.76 -8.25
N CYS A 43 -2.66 -3.14 -7.17
CA CYS A 43 -1.98 -1.84 -7.16
C CYS A 43 -0.45 -1.97 -7.10
N GLY A 44 0.03 -3.19 -6.92
CA GLY A 44 1.44 -3.55 -6.83
C GLY A 44 1.60 -5.05 -6.58
N THR A 45 2.84 -5.50 -6.37
CA THR A 45 3.14 -6.88 -5.95
C THR A 45 4.32 -6.88 -5.01
N HIS A 46 4.34 -7.79 -4.04
CA HIS A 46 5.60 -8.19 -3.40
C HIS A 46 5.95 -9.61 -3.83
N GLU A 47 7.24 -9.86 -3.97
CA GLU A 47 7.84 -11.19 -4.07
C GLU A 47 9.14 -11.15 -3.25
N LEU A 48 9.65 -12.30 -2.79
CA LEU A 48 10.89 -12.49 -2.02
C LEU A 48 11.69 -11.24 -1.62
N ASN A 49 12.38 -10.61 -2.58
CA ASN A 49 13.31 -9.50 -2.32
C ASN A 49 12.93 -8.21 -3.07
N TYR A 50 11.68 -8.07 -3.53
CA TYR A 50 11.24 -6.84 -4.17
C TYR A 50 9.75 -6.55 -4.01
N ILE A 51 9.46 -5.25 -4.01
CA ILE A 51 8.10 -4.70 -4.06
C ILE A 51 8.01 -3.88 -5.35
N TRP A 52 6.91 -4.01 -6.07
CA TRP A 52 6.55 -3.08 -7.13
C TRP A 52 5.23 -2.38 -6.79
N ILE A 53 5.18 -1.08 -7.02
CA ILE A 53 3.99 -0.24 -6.88
C ILE A 53 3.80 0.59 -8.15
N GLY A 54 2.58 0.64 -8.66
CA GLY A 54 2.22 1.55 -9.74
C GLY A 54 1.57 2.84 -9.26
N ASN A 55 1.89 3.96 -9.90
CA ASN A 55 1.13 5.20 -9.72
C ASN A 55 -0.22 5.10 -10.42
N SER A 56 -1.31 5.16 -9.65
CA SER A 56 -2.66 4.94 -10.14
C SER A 56 -3.39 6.20 -10.64
N GLU A 57 -2.78 7.37 -10.50
CA GLU A 57 -3.38 8.68 -10.74
C GLU A 57 -4.16 8.78 -12.06
N THR A 58 -3.63 8.22 -13.14
CA THR A 58 -4.20 8.31 -14.50
C THR A 58 -4.98 7.07 -14.93
N GLN A 59 -4.82 5.94 -14.24
CA GLN A 59 -5.34 4.63 -14.70
C GLN A 59 -6.50 4.12 -13.82
N CYS A 60 -6.39 4.21 -12.50
CA CYS A 60 -7.41 3.71 -11.58
C CYS A 60 -7.35 4.36 -10.18
N PRO A 61 -7.40 5.69 -10.07
CA PRO A 61 -7.25 6.36 -8.78
C PRO A 61 -8.35 5.92 -7.79
N GLY A 62 -9.56 5.63 -8.27
CA GLY A 62 -10.65 5.10 -7.45
C GLY A 62 -10.44 3.68 -6.89
N GLN A 63 -9.48 2.91 -7.40
CA GLN A 63 -9.18 1.56 -6.88
C GLN A 63 -7.95 1.59 -5.98
N CYS A 64 -6.89 2.25 -6.42
CA CYS A 64 -5.57 2.15 -5.79
C CYS A 64 -5.18 3.38 -4.95
N ALA A 65 -5.97 4.46 -5.01
CA ALA A 65 -5.76 5.65 -4.20
C ALA A 65 -6.99 6.00 -3.33
N TRP A 66 -7.98 5.11 -3.20
CA TRP A 66 -9.00 5.24 -2.17
C TRP A 66 -8.32 5.29 -0.78
N PRO A 67 -8.65 6.24 0.12
CA PRO A 67 -9.83 7.12 0.12
C PRO A 67 -9.62 8.53 -0.49
N PHE A 68 -8.51 8.80 -1.17
CA PHE A 68 -8.20 10.10 -1.79
C PHE A 68 -8.85 10.32 -3.16
N HIS A 69 -9.51 9.30 -3.69
CA HIS A 69 -10.34 9.39 -4.89
C HIS A 69 -11.64 8.61 -4.69
N GLN A 70 -12.71 9.03 -5.37
CA GLN A 70 -13.98 8.31 -5.34
C GLN A 70 -13.80 6.88 -5.85
N PRO A 71 -14.33 5.87 -5.15
CA PRO A 71 -14.17 4.48 -5.54
C PRO A 71 -15.05 4.14 -6.75
N VAL A 72 -14.60 3.18 -7.56
CA VAL A 72 -15.36 2.72 -8.74
C VAL A 72 -16.69 2.06 -8.36
N TYR A 73 -16.73 1.40 -7.20
CA TYR A 73 -17.91 0.73 -6.66
C TYR A 73 -18.04 0.99 -5.14
N GLY A 74 -19.25 0.83 -4.60
CA GLY A 74 -19.53 1.07 -3.19
C GLY A 74 -19.91 2.53 -2.89
N PRO A 75 -19.85 2.95 -1.61
CA PRO A 75 -20.28 4.28 -1.20
C PRO A 75 -19.52 5.41 -1.92
N GLN A 76 -20.27 6.37 -2.47
CA GLN A 76 -19.76 7.46 -3.31
C GLN A 76 -19.59 8.78 -2.53
N GLY A 77 -19.11 8.68 -1.28
CA GLY A 77 -18.81 9.87 -0.46
C GLY A 77 -17.72 10.75 -1.08
N PRO A 78 -17.60 12.02 -0.64
CA PRO A 78 -16.50 12.87 -1.08
C PRO A 78 -15.15 12.25 -0.67
N PRO A 79 -14.13 12.28 -1.54
CA PRO A 79 -12.81 11.75 -1.21
C PRO A 79 -12.15 12.60 -0.12
N LEU A 80 -11.24 11.98 0.62
CA LEU A 80 -10.39 12.67 1.58
C LEU A 80 -9.34 13.52 0.85
N VAL A 81 -8.90 14.59 1.48
CA VAL A 81 -7.76 15.38 0.98
C VAL A 81 -6.46 14.64 1.31
N ALA A 82 -5.65 14.45 0.27
CA ALA A 82 -4.38 13.71 0.34
C ALA A 82 -3.30 14.52 1.09
N PRO A 83 -2.57 13.92 2.06
CA PRO A 83 -1.65 14.66 2.93
C PRO A 83 -0.41 15.21 2.23
N ASN A 84 -0.03 14.71 1.06
CA ASN A 84 1.06 15.24 0.26
C ASN A 84 0.55 16.01 -0.98
N ASN A 85 -0.76 16.34 -1.02
CA ASN A 85 -1.42 17.05 -2.12
C ASN A 85 -1.26 16.34 -3.48
N ASP A 86 -1.10 15.02 -3.46
CA ASP A 86 -0.94 14.19 -4.66
C ASP A 86 -1.62 12.83 -4.43
N VAL A 87 -2.76 12.64 -5.08
CA VAL A 87 -3.59 11.43 -4.95
C VAL A 87 -2.81 10.18 -5.38
N GLY A 88 -2.01 10.28 -6.44
CA GLY A 88 -1.22 9.18 -6.98
C GLY A 88 -0.15 8.74 -5.99
N LEU A 89 0.67 9.69 -5.51
CA LEU A 89 1.75 9.42 -4.57
C LEU A 89 1.24 8.96 -3.21
N ASP A 90 0.19 9.58 -2.67
CA ASP A 90 -0.39 9.14 -1.40
C ASP A 90 -1.03 7.74 -1.52
N GLY A 91 -1.62 7.42 -2.68
CA GLY A 91 -1.99 6.06 -3.06
C GLY A 91 -0.81 5.09 -3.06
N MET A 92 0.32 5.48 -3.65
CA MET A 92 1.52 4.65 -3.69
C MET A 92 2.09 4.39 -2.29
N VAL A 93 2.07 5.38 -1.39
CA VAL A 93 2.51 5.20 0.01
C VAL A 93 1.65 4.18 0.74
N MET A 94 0.32 4.25 0.62
CA MET A 94 -0.59 3.26 1.21
C MET A 94 -0.33 1.85 0.70
N ASN A 95 -0.17 1.70 -0.62
CA ASN A 95 0.10 0.41 -1.24
C ASN A 95 1.50 -0.12 -0.86
N LEU A 96 2.50 0.74 -0.79
CA LEU A 96 3.85 0.37 -0.34
C LEU A 96 3.82 -0.17 1.09
N ALA A 97 3.14 0.53 2.01
CA ALA A 97 3.01 0.07 3.39
C ALA A 97 2.28 -1.28 3.47
N THR A 98 1.21 -1.45 2.68
CA THR A 98 0.45 -2.70 2.59
C THR A 98 1.35 -3.87 2.14
N LEU A 99 2.08 -3.68 1.04
CA LEU A 99 2.92 -4.74 0.47
C LEU A 99 4.21 -4.98 1.26
N LEU A 100 4.74 -3.95 1.93
CA LEU A 100 5.89 -4.11 2.82
C LEU A 100 5.53 -4.98 4.03
N ALA A 101 4.33 -4.80 4.61
CA ALA A 101 3.84 -5.68 5.66
C ALA A 101 3.74 -7.14 5.15
N GLY A 102 3.22 -7.36 3.94
CA GLY A 102 3.20 -8.66 3.28
C GLY A 102 4.61 -9.24 3.07
N THR A 103 5.56 -8.43 2.61
CA THR A 103 6.96 -8.84 2.37
C THR A 103 7.62 -9.34 3.64
N VAL A 104 7.38 -8.68 4.79
CA VAL A 104 8.02 -9.03 6.06
C VAL A 104 7.33 -10.23 6.73
N THR A 105 6.01 -10.34 6.61
CA THR A 105 5.21 -11.34 7.33
C THR A 105 4.92 -12.60 6.50
N ASN A 106 4.94 -12.50 5.18
CA ASN A 106 4.66 -13.57 4.22
C ASN A 106 5.59 -13.54 2.97
N PRO A 107 6.92 -13.44 3.12
CA PRO A 107 7.83 -13.23 1.99
C PRO A 107 7.77 -14.31 0.89
N PHE A 108 7.49 -15.56 1.27
CA PHE A 108 7.47 -16.73 0.37
C PHE A 108 6.05 -17.21 0.03
N GLY A 109 5.01 -16.49 0.46
CA GLY A 109 3.62 -16.92 0.28
C GLY A 109 3.17 -18.09 1.17
N ASN A 110 3.98 -18.48 2.15
CA ASN A 110 3.68 -19.58 3.10
C ASN A 110 3.87 -19.18 4.59
N GLY A 111 3.95 -17.88 4.87
CA GLY A 111 4.07 -17.28 6.20
C GLY A 111 2.71 -16.89 6.78
N TYR A 112 2.56 -15.63 7.15
CA TYR A 112 1.38 -15.13 7.87
C TYR A 112 0.28 -14.61 6.94
N TYR A 113 -0.84 -15.35 6.87
CA TYR A 113 -2.04 -14.95 6.12
C TYR A 113 -3.30 -15.67 6.65
N GLN A 114 -4.47 -15.17 6.27
CA GLN A 114 -5.78 -15.80 6.47
C GLN A 114 -6.33 -16.33 5.15
N GLY A 115 -7.19 -17.36 5.23
CA GLY A 115 -7.83 -17.97 4.07
C GLY A 115 -6.92 -18.97 3.35
N PRO A 116 -7.32 -19.43 2.15
CA PRO A 116 -6.54 -20.38 1.36
C PRO A 116 -5.29 -19.73 0.76
N ALA A 117 -4.21 -20.49 0.61
CA ALA A 117 -2.96 -20.00 -0.01
C ALA A 117 -3.12 -19.51 -1.47
N SER A 118 -4.19 -19.91 -2.17
CA SER A 118 -4.52 -19.43 -3.51
C SER A 118 -5.14 -18.02 -3.52
N ALA A 119 -5.63 -17.54 -2.38
CA ALA A 119 -6.21 -16.20 -2.20
C ALA A 119 -5.97 -15.69 -0.76
N PRO A 120 -4.70 -15.47 -0.36
CA PRO A 120 -4.36 -15.13 1.01
C PRO A 120 -4.73 -13.67 1.35
N LEU A 121 -5.32 -13.46 2.53
CA LEU A 121 -5.41 -12.14 3.16
C LEU A 121 -4.24 -12.00 4.14
N GLU A 122 -3.26 -11.18 3.80
CA GLU A 122 -2.04 -10.94 4.58
C GLU A 122 -2.25 -9.87 5.66
N ALA A 123 -1.21 -9.57 6.43
CA ALA A 123 -1.29 -8.66 7.58
C ALA A 123 -2.04 -7.35 7.30
N ALA A 124 -1.79 -6.70 6.17
CA ALA A 124 -2.48 -5.46 5.78
C ALA A 124 -3.72 -5.69 4.91
N SER A 125 -3.73 -6.68 4.01
CA SER A 125 -4.88 -6.93 3.12
C SER A 125 -6.07 -7.58 3.84
N ALA A 126 -5.86 -8.20 5.01
CA ALA A 126 -6.95 -8.56 5.92
C ALA A 126 -7.69 -7.33 6.49
N CYS A 127 -7.07 -6.14 6.44
CA CYS A 127 -7.58 -4.88 6.97
C CYS A 127 -7.86 -3.84 5.88
N THR A 128 -8.14 -4.27 4.66
CA THR A 128 -8.39 -3.36 3.53
C THR A 128 -9.42 -2.29 3.88
N GLY A 129 -9.03 -1.03 3.69
CA GLY A 129 -9.86 0.14 3.89
C GLY A 129 -9.99 0.61 5.35
N ILE A 130 -9.31 -0.05 6.29
CA ILE A 130 -9.28 0.34 7.70
C ILE A 130 -8.03 1.18 7.94
N TYR A 131 -8.20 2.48 8.18
CA TYR A 131 -7.09 3.42 8.45
C TYR A 131 -7.19 4.07 9.84
N GLY A 132 -8.38 4.16 10.42
CA GLY A 132 -8.61 4.66 11.79
C GLY A 132 -9.73 3.89 12.50
N LYS A 133 -9.85 4.10 13.82
CA LYS A 133 -10.93 3.46 14.61
C LYS A 133 -12.32 3.75 14.04
N GLY A 134 -13.17 2.73 14.09
CA GLY A 134 -14.55 2.83 13.64
C GLY A 134 -14.73 2.83 12.12
N ALA A 135 -13.71 2.44 11.34
CA ALA A 135 -13.83 2.27 9.90
C ALA A 135 -14.94 1.27 9.54
N TYR A 136 -15.64 1.54 8.43
CA TYR A 136 -16.66 0.69 7.83
C TYR A 136 -16.72 0.97 6.32
N PRO A 137 -17.45 0.18 5.50
CA PRO A 137 -17.49 0.42 4.06
C PRO A 137 -17.88 1.87 3.72
N GLY A 138 -16.98 2.59 3.04
CA GLY A 138 -17.16 4.00 2.68
C GLY A 138 -16.62 5.03 3.68
N PHE A 139 -16.15 4.58 4.85
CA PHE A 139 -15.57 5.45 5.89
C PHE A 139 -14.23 4.87 6.36
N ALA A 140 -13.15 5.61 6.10
CA ALA A 140 -11.77 5.18 6.40
C ALA A 140 -11.44 5.08 7.91
N GLY A 141 -12.36 5.54 8.77
CA GLY A 141 -12.19 5.60 10.22
C GLY A 141 -12.00 7.03 10.72
N ASN A 142 -11.91 7.17 12.04
CA ASN A 142 -11.62 8.45 12.69
C ASN A 142 -10.14 8.80 12.48
N LEU A 143 -9.88 9.72 11.54
CA LEU A 143 -8.53 10.18 11.18
C LEU A 143 -8.22 11.54 11.80
N MET A 144 -6.93 11.87 11.88
CA MET A 144 -6.49 13.21 12.21
C MET A 144 -6.69 14.13 11.00
N LEU A 145 -7.00 15.40 11.27
CA LEU A 145 -7.18 16.44 10.26
C LEU A 145 -6.07 17.49 10.37
N ASP A 146 -5.39 17.76 9.26
CA ASP A 146 -4.54 18.93 9.12
C ASP A 146 -5.43 20.16 8.91
N THR A 147 -5.42 21.10 9.85
CA THR A 147 -6.28 22.29 9.79
C THR A 147 -5.87 23.29 8.72
N ALA A 148 -4.62 23.27 8.26
CA ALA A 148 -4.11 24.19 7.25
C ALA A 148 -4.42 23.68 5.83
N SER A 149 -4.24 22.39 5.57
CA SER A 149 -4.46 21.79 4.24
C SER A 149 -5.81 21.09 4.09
N GLY A 150 -6.49 20.75 5.19
CA GLY A 150 -7.67 19.88 5.19
C GLY A 150 -7.34 18.40 5.01
N ALA A 151 -6.06 18.02 4.98
CA ALA A 151 -5.64 16.64 4.75
C ALA A 151 -6.02 15.70 5.89
N SER A 152 -6.42 14.48 5.52
CA SER A 152 -6.70 13.40 6.49
C SER A 152 -5.52 12.43 6.59
N TYR A 153 -5.08 12.12 7.80
CA TYR A 153 -3.90 11.29 8.03
C TYR A 153 -3.99 10.49 9.35
N ASN A 154 -3.15 9.47 9.51
CA ASN A 154 -3.03 8.71 10.77
C ASN A 154 -1.58 8.55 11.26
N SER A 155 -0.61 9.04 10.50
CA SER A 155 0.82 8.92 10.83
C SER A 155 1.57 10.22 10.57
N ASN A 156 2.51 10.53 11.46
CA ASN A 156 3.46 11.63 11.31
C ASN A 156 4.81 11.05 10.87
N GLY A 157 5.32 11.54 9.75
CA GLY A 157 6.63 11.23 9.20
C GLY A 157 7.71 12.21 9.62
N VAL A 158 8.90 12.02 9.03
CA VAL A 158 10.02 12.95 9.18
C VAL A 158 9.70 14.30 8.52
N ASP A 159 10.31 15.37 9.03
CA ASP A 159 10.19 16.74 8.51
C ASP A 159 8.75 17.25 8.38
N GLY A 160 7.87 16.81 9.28
CA GLY A 160 6.47 17.24 9.32
C GLY A 160 5.58 16.63 8.24
N ARG A 161 6.10 15.67 7.45
CA ARG A 161 5.28 14.93 6.47
C ARG A 161 4.19 14.14 7.17
N LYS A 162 3.07 13.96 6.49
CA LYS A 162 1.90 13.23 6.98
C LYS A 162 1.56 12.12 6.02
N TYR A 163 1.08 11.01 6.56
CA TYR A 163 0.75 9.83 5.77
C TYR A 163 -0.52 9.16 6.29
N LEU A 164 -1.19 8.47 5.37
CA LEU A 164 -2.23 7.52 5.68
C LEU A 164 -1.65 6.12 5.48
N LEU A 165 -1.64 5.31 6.53
CA LEU A 165 -1.06 3.96 6.54
C LEU A 165 -2.13 2.92 6.89
N PRO A 166 -2.13 1.73 6.27
CA PRO A 166 -3.13 0.71 6.55
C PRO A 166 -3.04 0.21 8.00
N ALA A 167 -4.18 -0.21 8.55
CA ALA A 167 -4.17 -1.04 9.74
C ALA A 167 -3.53 -2.41 9.46
N LEU A 168 -3.01 -3.04 10.51
CA LEU A 168 -2.50 -4.41 10.45
C LEU A 168 -3.36 -5.32 11.29
N PHE A 169 -3.63 -6.52 10.78
CA PHE A 169 -4.34 -7.54 11.51
C PHE A 169 -3.48 -8.07 12.64
N ASP A 170 -4.01 -7.99 13.86
CA ASP A 170 -3.37 -8.51 15.07
C ASP A 170 -3.98 -9.89 15.42
N PRO A 171 -3.19 -10.99 15.38
CA PRO A 171 -3.66 -12.32 15.70
C PRO A 171 -4.04 -12.50 17.17
N ILE A 172 -3.55 -11.65 18.08
CA ILE A 172 -3.79 -11.77 19.52
C ILE A 172 -5.20 -11.25 19.83
N SER A 173 -5.54 -10.07 19.31
CA SER A 173 -6.88 -9.49 19.48
C SER A 173 -7.91 -9.94 18.44
N ASN A 174 -7.47 -10.63 17.38
CA ASN A 174 -8.28 -11.03 16.24
C ASN A 174 -9.00 -9.82 15.60
N SER A 175 -8.28 -8.69 15.48
CA SER A 175 -8.82 -7.41 15.02
C SER A 175 -7.78 -6.59 14.26
N CYS A 176 -8.23 -5.59 13.50
CA CYS A 176 -7.35 -4.66 12.79
C CYS A 176 -6.89 -3.53 13.72
N SER A 177 -5.59 -3.45 13.95
CA SER A 177 -4.95 -2.43 14.77
C SER A 177 -4.61 -1.18 13.94
N THR A 178 -5.17 -0.04 14.33
CA THR A 178 -4.96 1.26 13.69
C THR A 178 -3.96 2.10 14.48
N LEU A 179 -3.32 3.07 13.81
CA LEU A 179 -2.43 4.04 14.47
C LEU A 179 -3.18 5.08 15.31
N VAL A 180 -4.48 5.28 15.04
CA VAL A 180 -5.37 6.24 15.71
C VAL A 180 -6.71 5.62 16.06
#